data_AF-V7AJA7-F1
#
_entry.id   AF-V7AJA7-F1
#
_cell.length_a   1.000
_cell.length_b   1.000
_cell.length_c   1.000
_cell.angle_alpha   90.00
_cell.angle_beta   90.00
_cell.angle_gamma   90.00
#
_symmetry.space_group_name_H-M   'P 1'
#
loop_
_entity.id
_entity.type
_entity.pdbx_description
1 polymer ?
#
loop_
_entity_poly.entity_id
_entity_poly.type
_entity_poly.pdbx_seq_one_letter_code
_entity_poly.pdbx_strand_id
1 'polypeptide(L)'
;MALESHKQANEENEFILSLPKESGLGAAPYLHLFQDFWCPTYYVEGVNKFQKHFDAKDNDVFVLLPAFQSQEEAFEKYCNGITLFGPWWSHMLGYWKESKNRPDKVLFLKYEDLKEDTIFHVKKIAEFLDSPITQGRESTTVIENIIKLCRFETMKNLEVNKSGYIYNIAEKKHFFRKGEIGDWINYFSTSMIEKLSKIVEEKLGDSDLSFKVYS
;
A
#
# COMPACT_ATOMS: atom_id res chain seq x y z
N MET A 1 28.52 15.76 -21.23
CA MET A 1 28.07 15.72 -19.82
C MET A 1 27.02 16.77 -19.48
N ALA A 2 27.32 18.05 -19.20
CA ALA A 2 26.27 19.01 -18.78
C ALA A 2 25.19 19.29 -19.84
N LEU A 3 25.55 19.33 -21.13
CA LEU A 3 24.59 19.55 -22.22
C LEU A 3 23.66 18.35 -22.43
N GLU A 4 24.17 17.13 -22.25
CA GLU A 4 23.40 15.89 -22.39
C GLU A 4 22.44 15.70 -21.21
N SER A 5 22.88 16.00 -19.99
CA SER A 5 22.00 15.98 -18.82
C SER A 5 20.88 17.01 -18.92
N HIS A 6 21.15 18.19 -19.49
CA HIS A 6 20.11 19.21 -19.73
C HIS A 6 19.13 18.80 -20.83
N LYS A 7 19.61 18.17 -21.91
CA LYS A 7 18.74 17.71 -23.00
C LYS A 7 17.81 16.57 -22.54
N GLN A 8 18.37 15.61 -21.80
CA GLN A 8 17.62 14.49 -21.24
C GLN A 8 16.56 14.96 -20.24
N ALA A 9 16.90 15.91 -19.35
CA ALA A 9 15.93 16.50 -18.43
C ALA A 9 14.79 17.25 -19.15
N ASN A 10 15.08 17.84 -20.32
CA ASN A 10 14.09 18.58 -21.10
C ASN A 10 13.10 17.64 -21.81
N GLU A 11 13.60 16.57 -22.43
CA GLU A 11 12.79 15.52 -23.07
C GLU A 11 11.92 14.77 -22.03
N GLU A 12 12.45 14.53 -20.83
CA GLU A 12 11.72 13.88 -19.73
C GLU A 12 10.60 14.78 -19.17
N ASN A 13 10.82 16.09 -19.08
CA ASN A 13 9.78 17.05 -18.69
C ASN A 13 8.66 17.13 -19.74
N GLU A 14 9.00 17.14 -21.03
CA GLU A 14 8.01 17.10 -22.11
C GLU A 14 7.17 15.81 -22.08
N PHE A 15 7.80 14.67 -21.77
CA PHE A 15 7.08 13.41 -21.59
C PHE A 15 6.06 13.49 -20.45
N ILE A 16 6.45 13.95 -19.26
CA ILE A 16 5.54 14.05 -18.11
C ILE A 16 4.38 15.02 -18.41
N LEU A 17 4.66 16.14 -19.08
CA LEU A 17 3.65 17.12 -19.48
C LEU A 17 2.65 16.57 -20.51
N SER A 18 3.02 15.54 -21.29
CA SER A 18 2.12 14.87 -22.24
C SER A 18 1.14 13.90 -21.59
N LEU A 19 1.41 13.44 -20.37
CA LEU A 19 0.56 12.47 -19.67
C LEU A 19 -0.74 13.14 -19.17
N PRO A 20 -1.89 12.45 -19.23
CA PRO A 20 -3.12 12.92 -18.63
C PRO A 20 -2.89 13.31 -17.17
N LYS A 21 -3.44 14.46 -16.76
CA LYS A 21 -3.18 15.07 -15.45
C LYS A 21 -4.49 15.33 -14.72
N GLU A 22 -4.52 14.99 -13.45
CA GLU A 22 -5.62 15.29 -12.54
C GLU A 22 -5.11 15.98 -11.27
N SER A 23 -6.01 16.66 -10.57
CA SER A 23 -5.72 17.12 -9.21
C SER A 23 -5.54 15.91 -8.29
N GLY A 24 -4.44 15.89 -7.55
CA GLY A 24 -4.18 14.88 -6.52
C GLY A 24 -4.61 15.35 -5.13
N LEU A 25 -4.11 14.67 -4.10
CA LEU A 25 -4.45 14.95 -2.70
C LEU A 25 -3.19 15.08 -1.84
N GLY A 26 -3.27 15.91 -0.78
CA GLY A 26 -2.21 16.08 0.21
C GLY A 26 -0.88 16.54 -0.40
N ALA A 27 0.20 15.81 -0.09
CA ALA A 27 1.55 16.12 -0.56
C ALA A 27 1.78 15.85 -2.07
N ALA A 28 0.80 15.25 -2.75
CA ALA A 28 0.80 15.04 -4.18
C ALA A 28 -0.34 15.85 -4.83
N PRO A 29 -0.19 17.17 -5.01
CA PRO A 29 -1.26 18.04 -5.52
C PRO A 29 -1.64 17.75 -6.98
N TYR A 30 -0.79 17.02 -7.70
CA TYR A 30 -1.02 16.61 -9.08
C TYR A 30 -0.62 15.15 -9.27
N LEU A 31 -1.47 14.42 -9.99
CA LEU A 31 -1.22 13.04 -10.42
C LEU A 31 -1.22 12.99 -11.95
N HIS A 32 -0.32 12.18 -12.51
CA HIS A 32 -0.29 11.84 -13.93
C HIS A 32 -0.67 10.38 -14.12
N LEU A 33 -1.48 10.09 -15.14
CA LEU A 33 -1.77 8.72 -15.54
C LEU A 33 -0.56 8.15 -16.30
N PHE A 34 0.20 7.28 -15.66
CA PHE A 34 1.39 6.64 -16.22
C PHE A 34 1.18 5.12 -16.20
N GLN A 35 1.23 4.47 -17.37
CA GLN A 35 1.07 3.01 -17.50
C GLN A 35 -0.16 2.48 -16.72
N ASP A 36 -1.29 3.16 -16.87
CA ASP A 36 -2.59 2.83 -16.27
C ASP A 36 -2.74 3.01 -14.75
N PHE A 37 -1.80 3.70 -14.09
CA PHE A 37 -1.95 4.12 -12.69
C PHE A 37 -1.66 5.62 -12.47
N TRP A 38 -2.32 6.19 -11.45
CA TRP A 38 -2.13 7.60 -11.07
C TRP A 38 -0.88 7.76 -10.20
N CYS A 39 0.14 8.44 -10.75
CA CYS A 39 1.44 8.64 -10.13
C CYS A 39 1.68 10.13 -9.80
N PRO A 40 2.17 10.49 -8.60
CA PRO A 40 2.57 11.86 -8.31
C PRO A 40 3.65 12.34 -9.26
N THR A 41 3.56 13.59 -9.68
CA THR A 41 4.49 14.19 -10.65
C THR A 41 5.96 13.94 -10.29
N TYR A 42 6.32 14.10 -9.01
CA TYR A 42 7.69 13.91 -8.51
C TYR A 42 8.14 12.43 -8.42
N TYR A 43 7.23 11.46 -8.59
CA TYR A 43 7.55 10.03 -8.65
C TYR A 43 7.59 9.48 -10.07
N VAL A 44 7.01 10.11 -11.09
CA VAL A 44 6.97 9.56 -12.46
C VAL A 44 8.39 9.27 -12.98
N GLU A 45 9.31 10.21 -12.78
CA GLU A 45 10.72 10.03 -13.13
C GLU A 45 11.36 8.90 -12.33
N GLY A 46 11.12 8.86 -11.01
CA GLY A 46 11.62 7.83 -10.12
C GLY A 46 11.15 6.43 -10.51
N VAL A 47 9.87 6.27 -10.86
CA VAL A 47 9.32 5.00 -11.33
C VAL A 47 9.93 4.59 -12.66
N ASN A 48 10.04 5.51 -13.63
CA ASN A 48 10.64 5.22 -14.93
C ASN A 48 12.12 4.79 -14.80
N LYS A 49 12.88 5.47 -13.93
CA LYS A 49 14.27 5.09 -13.62
C LYS A 49 14.35 3.75 -12.89
N PHE A 50 13.48 3.53 -11.91
CA PHE A 50 13.39 2.26 -11.18
C PHE A 50 13.10 1.11 -12.15
N GLN A 51 12.13 1.24 -13.06
CA GLN A 51 11.82 0.21 -14.06
C GLN A 51 13.01 -0.12 -14.99
N LYS A 52 13.84 0.86 -15.33
CA LYS A 52 14.99 0.69 -16.25
C LYS A 52 16.26 0.17 -15.57
N HIS A 53 16.44 0.47 -14.29
CA HIS A 53 17.73 0.32 -13.62
C HIS A 53 17.68 -0.46 -12.32
N PHE A 54 16.49 -0.71 -11.77
CA PHE A 54 16.38 -1.49 -10.55
C PHE A 54 16.53 -2.97 -10.87
N ASP A 55 17.62 -3.54 -10.36
CA ASP A 55 17.90 -4.97 -10.41
C ASP A 55 17.51 -5.60 -9.07
N ALA A 56 16.25 -6.04 -9.00
CA ALA A 56 15.67 -6.63 -7.81
C ALA A 56 16.50 -7.84 -7.35
N LYS A 57 16.80 -7.89 -6.06
CA LYS A 57 17.42 -9.06 -5.44
C LYS A 57 16.35 -9.95 -4.85
N ASP A 58 16.65 -11.24 -4.75
CA ASP A 58 15.71 -12.25 -4.24
C ASP A 58 15.20 -11.97 -2.82
N ASN A 59 15.86 -11.07 -2.07
CA ASN A 59 15.54 -10.72 -0.69
C ASN A 59 14.87 -9.34 -0.52
N ASP A 60 14.51 -8.66 -1.60
CA ASP A 60 13.90 -7.32 -1.52
C ASP A 60 12.41 -7.37 -1.15
N VAL A 61 11.94 -6.42 -0.31
CA VAL A 61 10.53 -6.30 0.12
C VAL A 61 10.05 -4.85 -0.02
N PHE A 62 8.86 -4.64 -0.62
CA PHE A 62 8.27 -3.32 -0.86
C PHE A 62 7.02 -3.07 0.01
N VAL A 63 6.84 -1.83 0.48
CA VAL A 63 5.71 -1.40 1.34
C VAL A 63 5.14 -0.06 0.85
N LEU A 64 3.81 0.09 0.76
CA LEU A 64 3.10 1.26 0.20
C LEU A 64 2.10 1.89 1.20
N LEU A 65 1.95 3.22 1.19
CA LEU A 65 1.15 4.00 2.16
C LEU A 65 0.46 5.23 1.54
N PRO A 66 -0.84 5.50 1.79
CA PRO A 66 -1.55 6.71 1.33
C PRO A 66 -1.65 7.86 2.38
N ALA A 67 -2.04 9.07 1.96
CA ALA A 67 -2.18 10.31 2.76
C ALA A 67 -3.54 11.04 2.57
N PHE A 68 -3.91 11.94 3.51
CA PHE A 68 -5.28 12.41 3.83
C PHE A 68 -5.79 13.73 3.18
N GLN A 69 -7.12 13.97 3.37
CA GLN A 69 -7.99 15.19 3.20
C GLN A 69 -8.74 15.30 1.85
N SER A 70 -9.87 15.99 1.65
CA SER A 70 -11.09 16.25 2.46
C SER A 70 -12.04 15.03 2.36
N GLN A 71 -12.94 14.78 3.31
CA GLN A 71 -13.59 13.46 3.37
C GLN A 71 -14.43 13.12 2.13
N GLU A 72 -15.26 14.05 1.66
CA GLU A 72 -16.15 13.84 0.51
C GLU A 72 -15.36 13.80 -0.80
N GLU A 73 -14.46 14.76 -1.03
CA GLU A 73 -13.67 14.80 -2.27
C GLU A 73 -12.70 13.62 -2.35
N ALA A 74 -12.05 13.27 -1.24
CA ALA A 74 -11.17 12.11 -1.18
C ALA A 74 -11.95 10.82 -1.38
N PHE A 75 -13.15 10.71 -0.81
CA PHE A 75 -14.02 9.56 -1.03
C PHE A 75 -14.42 9.44 -2.51
N GLU A 76 -14.79 10.53 -3.16
CA GLU A 76 -15.14 10.54 -4.58
C GLU A 76 -13.95 10.16 -5.48
N LYS A 77 -12.78 10.76 -5.23
CA LYS A 77 -11.55 10.39 -5.93
C LYS A 77 -11.17 8.92 -5.69
N TYR A 78 -11.32 8.42 -4.46
CA TYR A 78 -11.09 7.02 -4.11
C TYR A 78 -12.02 6.06 -4.86
N CYS A 79 -13.31 6.37 -4.92
CA CYS A 79 -14.31 5.62 -5.68
C CYS A 79 -13.99 5.59 -7.18
N ASN A 80 -13.47 6.70 -7.71
CA ASN A 80 -13.07 6.80 -9.12
C ASN A 80 -11.66 6.25 -9.40
N GLY A 81 -10.96 5.73 -8.39
CA GLY A 81 -9.60 5.19 -8.52
C GLY A 81 -8.50 6.24 -8.69
N ILE A 82 -8.83 7.52 -8.49
CA ILE A 82 -7.91 8.66 -8.58
C ILE A 82 -7.22 8.84 -7.23
N THR A 83 -6.38 7.87 -6.88
CA THR A 83 -5.61 7.85 -5.63
C THR A 83 -4.14 7.67 -5.93
N LEU A 84 -3.30 7.92 -4.93
CA LEU A 84 -1.89 7.57 -5.01
C LEU A 84 -1.73 6.08 -5.38
N PHE A 85 -1.11 5.80 -6.52
CA PHE A 85 -0.95 4.45 -7.09
C PHE A 85 -2.28 3.72 -7.37
N GLY A 86 -3.38 4.47 -7.53
CA GLY A 86 -4.68 3.92 -7.91
C GLY A 86 -4.80 3.62 -9.41
N PRO A 87 -5.84 2.89 -9.83
CA PRO A 87 -6.97 2.45 -9.00
C PRO A 87 -6.65 1.31 -8.03
N TRP A 88 -7.19 1.39 -6.81
CA TRP A 88 -6.89 0.43 -5.74
C TRP A 88 -7.31 -1.00 -6.08
N TRP A 89 -8.40 -1.19 -6.83
CA TRP A 89 -8.88 -2.51 -7.24
C TRP A 89 -7.92 -3.17 -8.23
N SER A 90 -7.42 -2.44 -9.23
CA SER A 90 -6.47 -2.97 -10.22
C SER A 90 -5.16 -3.36 -9.55
N HIS A 91 -4.66 -2.52 -8.64
CA HIS A 91 -3.48 -2.82 -7.85
C HIS A 91 -3.66 -4.11 -7.04
N MET A 92 -4.77 -4.23 -6.30
CA MET A 92 -5.05 -5.39 -5.48
C MET A 92 -5.25 -6.68 -6.30
N LEU A 93 -6.02 -6.62 -7.39
CA LEU A 93 -6.27 -7.75 -8.27
C LEU A 93 -5.01 -8.21 -9.00
N GLY A 94 -4.11 -7.29 -9.36
CA GLY A 94 -2.81 -7.61 -9.95
C GLY A 94 -1.99 -8.54 -9.05
N TYR A 95 -1.81 -8.15 -7.78
CA TYR A 95 -1.09 -8.98 -6.80
C TYR A 95 -1.87 -10.24 -6.40
N TRP A 96 -3.20 -10.18 -6.34
CA TRP A 96 -4.02 -11.37 -6.09
C TRP A 96 -3.83 -12.42 -7.17
N LYS A 97 -3.90 -12.03 -8.45
CA LYS A 97 -3.65 -12.90 -9.60
C LYS A 97 -2.23 -13.45 -9.57
N GLU A 98 -1.24 -12.60 -9.29
CA GLU A 98 0.15 -13.05 -9.25
C GLU A 98 0.44 -14.01 -8.10
N SER A 99 -0.21 -13.83 -6.94
CA SER A 99 -0.12 -14.78 -5.82
C SER A 99 -0.64 -16.19 -6.16
N LYS A 100 -1.56 -16.29 -7.13
CA LYS A 100 -2.01 -17.58 -7.65
C LYS A 100 -1.08 -18.16 -8.70
N ASN A 101 -0.55 -17.31 -9.57
CA ASN A 101 0.36 -17.74 -10.64
C ASN A 101 1.71 -18.19 -10.08
N ARG A 102 2.20 -17.52 -9.03
CA ARG A 102 3.53 -17.73 -8.44
C ARG A 102 3.44 -17.73 -6.91
N PRO A 103 2.78 -18.73 -6.31
CA PRO A 103 2.57 -18.80 -4.87
C PRO A 103 3.87 -18.96 -4.05
N ASP A 104 4.96 -19.36 -4.70
CA ASP A 104 6.32 -19.42 -4.15
C ASP A 104 7.07 -18.08 -4.21
N LYS A 105 6.52 -17.06 -4.91
CA LYS A 105 7.15 -15.74 -5.09
C LYS A 105 6.28 -14.58 -4.63
N VAL A 106 4.97 -14.76 -4.51
CA VAL A 106 4.04 -13.72 -4.07
C VAL A 106 3.10 -14.27 -2.99
N LEU A 107 3.30 -13.80 -1.75
CA LEU A 107 2.40 -14.08 -0.64
C LEU A 107 1.38 -12.94 -0.49
N PHE A 108 0.11 -13.25 -0.77
CA PHE A 108 -0.99 -12.31 -0.53
C PHE A 108 -1.54 -12.47 0.89
N LEU A 109 -1.66 -11.34 1.62
CA LEU A 109 -2.14 -11.28 3.01
C LEU A 109 -3.20 -10.20 3.13
N LYS A 110 -4.26 -10.48 3.90
CA LYS A 110 -5.32 -9.51 4.23
C LYS A 110 -5.12 -9.02 5.66
N TYR A 111 -5.25 -7.71 5.87
CA TYR A 111 -4.96 -7.09 7.16
C TYR A 111 -5.83 -7.66 8.29
N GLU A 112 -7.10 -7.89 8.01
CA GLU A 112 -8.05 -8.40 8.99
C GLU A 112 -7.73 -9.84 9.39
N ASP A 113 -7.40 -10.70 8.42
CA ASP A 113 -6.97 -12.07 8.68
C ASP A 113 -5.68 -12.12 9.52
N LEU A 114 -4.72 -11.22 9.25
CA LEU A 114 -3.48 -11.08 10.03
C LEU A 114 -3.76 -10.77 11.51
N LYS A 115 -4.79 -9.97 11.78
CA LYS A 115 -5.18 -9.62 13.16
C LYS A 115 -6.02 -10.69 13.82
N GLU A 116 -6.85 -11.41 13.06
CA GLU A 116 -7.72 -12.47 13.58
C GLU A 116 -6.91 -13.69 14.03
N ASP A 117 -5.90 -14.10 13.25
CA ASP A 117 -4.98 -15.18 13.63
C ASP A 117 -3.52 -14.79 13.33
N THR A 118 -2.96 -13.98 14.23
CA THR A 118 -1.58 -13.49 14.08
C THR A 118 -0.55 -14.63 14.15
N ILE A 119 -0.77 -15.66 14.99
CA ILE A 119 0.19 -16.76 15.14
C ILE A 119 0.28 -17.56 13.85
N PHE A 120 -0.85 -17.91 13.25
CA PHE A 120 -0.89 -18.61 11.96
C PHE A 120 -0.15 -17.81 10.89
N HIS A 121 -0.43 -16.51 10.78
CA HIS A 121 0.17 -15.69 9.73
C HIS A 121 1.66 -15.42 9.93
N VAL A 122 2.14 -15.29 11.17
CA VAL A 122 3.59 -15.22 11.45
C VAL A 122 4.29 -16.48 10.95
N LYS A 123 3.72 -17.66 11.22
CA LYS A 123 4.26 -18.93 10.72
C LYS A 123 4.22 -18.99 9.19
N LYS A 124 3.10 -18.61 8.58
CA LYS A 124 2.94 -18.58 7.12
C LYS A 124 3.96 -17.66 6.44
N ILE A 125 4.23 -16.49 7.01
CA ILE A 125 5.26 -15.56 6.51
C ILE A 125 6.65 -16.18 6.68
N ALA A 126 6.95 -16.77 7.83
CA ALA A 126 8.24 -17.39 8.09
C ALA A 126 8.52 -18.58 7.15
N GLU A 127 7.51 -19.41 6.89
CA GLU A 127 7.54 -20.49 5.90
C GLU A 127 7.78 -19.96 4.49
N PHE A 128 7.09 -18.88 4.09
CA PHE A 128 7.25 -18.27 2.77
C PHE A 128 8.64 -17.64 2.55
N LEU A 129 9.29 -17.19 3.63
CA LEU A 129 10.65 -16.63 3.61
C LEU A 129 11.73 -17.72 3.78
N ASP A 130 11.40 -19.00 3.56
CA ASP A 130 12.30 -20.14 3.73
C ASP A 130 12.95 -20.23 5.14
N SER A 131 12.27 -19.69 6.15
CA SER A 131 12.70 -19.68 7.55
C SER A 131 11.60 -20.26 8.47
N PRO A 132 11.15 -21.50 8.24
CA PRO A 132 10.03 -22.09 8.98
C PRO A 132 10.33 -22.21 10.48
N ILE A 133 9.36 -21.81 11.30
CA ILE A 133 9.45 -21.91 12.76
C ILE A 133 9.00 -23.33 13.18
N THR A 134 9.96 -24.22 13.41
CA THR A 134 9.72 -25.64 13.78
C THR A 134 9.03 -25.79 15.13
N GLN A 135 8.12 -26.76 15.30
CA GLN A 135 7.37 -26.94 16.56
C GLN A 135 8.25 -27.24 17.78
N GLY A 136 7.94 -26.64 18.93
CA GLY A 136 8.64 -26.85 20.20
C GLY A 136 8.52 -25.66 21.16
N ARG A 137 9.06 -25.77 22.39
CA ARG A 137 8.99 -24.66 23.37
C ARG A 137 9.73 -23.40 22.89
N GLU A 138 10.89 -23.57 22.27
CA GLU A 138 11.68 -22.46 21.71
C GLU A 138 10.92 -21.73 20.59
N SER A 139 10.15 -22.47 19.80
CA SER A 139 9.33 -21.94 18.71
C SER A 139 8.21 -21.02 19.20
N THR A 140 7.56 -21.38 20.31
CA THR A 140 6.52 -20.55 20.93
C THR A 140 7.11 -19.24 21.40
N THR A 141 8.26 -19.28 22.08
CA THR A 141 8.97 -18.09 22.54
C THR A 141 9.36 -17.16 21.40
N VAL A 142 9.85 -17.70 20.28
CA VAL A 142 10.21 -16.90 19.09
C VAL A 142 8.99 -16.19 18.52
N ILE A 143 7.87 -16.90 18.33
CA ILE A 143 6.63 -16.32 17.80
C ILE A 143 6.09 -15.24 18.74
N GLU A 144 6.04 -15.51 20.04
CA GLU A 144 5.60 -14.53 21.05
C GLU A 144 6.46 -13.26 21.03
N ASN A 145 7.78 -13.41 20.89
CA ASN A 145 8.70 -12.28 20.78
C ASN A 145 8.47 -11.46 19.51
N ILE A 146 8.33 -12.11 18.34
CA ILE A 146 8.01 -11.43 17.07
C ILE A 146 6.72 -10.64 17.22
N ILE A 147 5.65 -11.28 17.70
CA ILE A 147 4.35 -10.63 17.91
C ILE A 147 4.49 -9.45 18.87
N LYS A 148 5.19 -9.62 20.00
CA LYS A 148 5.39 -8.56 20.98
C LYS A 148 6.13 -7.35 20.39
N LEU A 149 7.18 -7.58 19.60
CA LEU A 149 7.98 -6.52 18.96
C LEU A 149 7.17 -5.78 17.89
N CYS A 150 6.46 -6.52 17.04
CA CYS A 150 5.73 -5.96 15.90
C CYS A 150 4.31 -5.48 16.24
N ARG A 151 3.81 -5.73 17.46
CA ARG A 151 2.46 -5.30 17.88
C ARG A 151 2.31 -3.80 17.75
N PHE A 152 1.13 -3.38 17.29
CA PHE A 152 0.80 -1.97 17.06
C PHE A 152 1.20 -1.05 18.22
N GLU A 153 0.81 -1.38 19.46
CA GLU A 153 1.16 -0.57 20.63
C GLU A 153 2.66 -0.50 20.89
N THR A 154 3.40 -1.59 20.66
CA THR A 154 4.85 -1.58 20.81
C THR A 154 5.46 -0.63 19.79
N MET A 155 5.11 -0.79 18.51
CA MET A 155 5.64 0.02 17.41
C MET A 155 5.26 1.50 17.54
N LYS A 156 4.00 1.80 17.88
CA LYS A 156 3.50 3.17 18.11
C LYS A 156 4.26 3.90 19.21
N ASN A 157 4.65 3.18 20.28
CA ASN A 157 5.27 3.77 21.46
C ASN A 157 6.80 3.84 21.41
N LEU A 158 7.45 3.35 20.34
CA LEU A 158 8.89 3.54 20.13
C LEU A 158 9.20 5.03 19.88
N GLU A 159 10.22 5.56 20.56
CA GLU A 159 10.63 6.97 20.42
C GLU A 159 10.91 7.39 18.97
N VAL A 160 11.45 6.47 18.17
CA VAL A 160 11.77 6.68 16.75
C VAL A 160 10.54 7.01 15.89
N ASN A 161 9.34 6.64 16.37
CA ASN A 161 8.06 6.78 15.71
C ASN A 161 7.21 7.95 16.26
N LYS A 162 7.64 8.56 17.37
CA LYS A 162 6.92 9.69 17.99
C LYS A 162 7.30 11.06 17.40
N SER A 163 8.45 11.17 16.74
CA SER A 163 8.97 12.45 16.26
C SER A 163 9.69 12.34 14.91
N GLY A 164 9.79 13.46 14.18
CA GLY A 164 10.36 13.53 12.84
C GLY A 164 9.34 13.28 11.73
N TYR A 165 9.83 13.14 10.50
CA TYR A 165 9.00 13.02 9.31
C TYR A 165 9.26 11.71 8.56
N ILE A 166 8.22 11.17 7.94
CA ILE A 166 8.28 10.09 6.95
C ILE A 166 8.47 10.73 5.59
N TYR A 167 9.58 10.42 4.92
CA TYR A 167 9.95 10.95 3.61
C TYR A 167 9.87 12.48 3.49
N ASN A 168 10.05 13.21 4.60
CA ASN A 168 9.83 14.67 4.70
C ASN A 168 8.42 15.14 4.29
N ILE A 169 7.44 14.23 4.26
CA ILE A 169 6.07 14.46 3.77
C ILE A 169 5.06 14.52 4.93
N ALA A 170 5.19 13.64 5.93
CA ALA A 170 4.23 13.53 7.02
C ALA A 170 4.92 13.31 8.36
N GLU A 171 4.41 13.90 9.44
CA GLU A 171 4.95 13.66 10.78
C GLU A 171 4.74 12.20 11.21
N LYS A 172 5.80 11.55 11.72
CA LYS A 172 5.77 10.14 12.14
C LYS A 172 4.70 9.86 13.20
N LYS A 173 4.40 10.83 14.07
CA LYS A 173 3.37 10.72 15.11
C LYS A 173 1.97 10.38 14.55
N HIS A 174 1.71 10.70 13.28
CA HIS A 174 0.44 10.41 12.61
C HIS A 174 0.42 9.05 11.88
N PHE A 175 1.56 8.38 11.79
CA PHE A 175 1.68 7.08 11.10
C PHE A 175 0.92 5.97 11.83
N PHE A 176 1.03 5.93 13.16
CA PHE A 176 0.29 4.98 14.01
C PHE A 176 -0.97 5.62 14.59
N ARG A 177 -2.08 5.57 13.84
CA ARG A 177 -3.36 6.19 14.24
C ARG A 177 -4.12 5.35 15.29
N LYS A 178 -5.00 4.44 14.85
CA LYS A 178 -5.78 3.54 15.71
C LYS A 178 -5.39 2.06 15.56
N GLY A 179 -5.09 1.63 14.33
CA GLY A 179 -4.76 0.22 14.08
C GLY A 179 -5.94 -0.72 14.34
N GLU A 180 -7.17 -0.26 14.13
CA GLU A 180 -8.42 -0.98 14.40
C GLU A 180 -9.14 -1.36 13.11
N ILE A 181 -9.86 -2.49 13.15
CA ILE A 181 -10.70 -2.96 12.05
C ILE A 181 -12.09 -2.34 12.23
N GLY A 182 -12.76 -1.95 11.14
CA GLY A 182 -14.12 -1.43 11.19
C GLY A 182 -14.25 0.06 11.48
N ASP A 183 -13.14 0.78 11.71
CA ASP A 183 -13.20 2.21 12.07
C ASP A 183 -13.81 3.11 10.98
N TRP A 184 -13.99 2.60 9.75
CA TRP A 184 -14.68 3.30 8.66
C TRP A 184 -16.12 3.69 9.01
N ILE A 185 -16.81 2.96 9.89
CA ILE A 185 -18.18 3.26 10.35
C ILE A 185 -18.29 4.65 11.01
N ASN A 186 -17.19 5.14 11.59
CA ASN A 186 -17.15 6.42 12.28
C ASN A 186 -17.02 7.61 11.31
N TYR A 187 -16.78 7.34 10.03
CA TYR A 187 -16.53 8.36 9.01
C TYR A 187 -17.57 8.28 7.90
N PHE A 188 -17.87 7.09 7.37
CA PHE A 188 -18.71 6.98 6.19
C PHE A 188 -20.20 7.11 6.51
N SER A 189 -20.90 7.90 5.70
CA SER A 189 -22.36 7.92 5.68
C SER A 189 -22.91 6.67 4.96
N THR A 190 -24.20 6.37 5.16
CA THR A 190 -24.87 5.24 4.50
C THR A 190 -24.69 5.26 2.98
N SER A 191 -24.81 6.43 2.34
CA SER A 191 -24.65 6.55 0.89
C SER A 191 -23.21 6.29 0.41
N MET A 192 -22.21 6.68 1.20
CA MET A 192 -20.80 6.35 0.93
C MET A 192 -20.57 4.84 1.02
N ILE A 193 -21.14 4.19 2.03
CA ILE A 193 -21.02 2.74 2.24
C ILE A 193 -21.66 1.98 1.07
N GLU A 194 -22.88 2.36 0.67
CA GLU A 194 -23.60 1.76 -0.46
C GLU A 194 -22.82 1.91 -1.76
N LYS A 195 -22.30 3.12 -2.05
CA LYS A 195 -21.52 3.39 -3.25
C LYS A 195 -20.23 2.56 -3.30
N LEU A 196 -19.48 2.51 -2.20
CA LEU A 196 -18.23 1.75 -2.16
C LEU A 196 -18.50 0.24 -2.23
N SER A 197 -19.56 -0.25 -1.58
CA SER A 197 -19.96 -1.65 -1.65
C SER A 197 -20.29 -2.08 -3.08
N LYS A 198 -21.01 -1.23 -3.83
CA LYS A 198 -21.30 -1.45 -5.24
C LYS A 198 -20.03 -1.50 -6.09
N ILE A 199 -19.07 -0.61 -5.85
CA ILE A 199 -17.78 -0.63 -6.55
C ILE A 199 -16.99 -1.91 -6.23
N VAL A 200 -16.97 -2.34 -4.97
CA VAL A 200 -16.33 -3.60 -4.57
C VAL A 200 -16.96 -4.79 -5.31
N GLU A 201 -18.28 -4.86 -5.36
CA GLU A 201 -19.00 -5.90 -6.10
C GLU A 201 -18.71 -5.84 -7.61
N GLU A 202 -18.79 -4.67 -8.23
CA GLU A 202 -18.54 -4.50 -9.66
C GLU A 202 -17.09 -4.78 -10.07
N LYS A 203 -16.11 -4.40 -9.24
CA LYS A 203 -14.68 -4.51 -9.58
C LYS A 203 -14.06 -5.81 -9.14
N LEU A 204 -14.53 -6.41 -8.04
CA LEU A 204 -13.96 -7.63 -7.47
C LEU A 204 -14.89 -8.84 -7.58
N GLY A 205 -16.17 -8.67 -7.93
CA GLY A 205 -17.16 -9.76 -7.90
C GLY A 205 -16.86 -10.91 -8.85
N ASP A 206 -16.22 -10.63 -9.99
CA ASP A 206 -15.76 -11.66 -10.93
C ASP A 206 -14.43 -12.31 -10.50
N SER A 207 -13.81 -11.80 -9.44
CA SER A 207 -12.66 -12.44 -8.81
C SER A 207 -13.12 -13.37 -7.69
N ASP A 208 -12.27 -14.32 -7.35
CA ASP A 208 -12.42 -15.17 -6.16
C ASP A 208 -11.81 -14.52 -4.89
N LEU A 209 -11.54 -13.21 -4.92
CA LEU A 209 -11.08 -12.44 -3.76
C LEU A 209 -12.28 -11.89 -2.99
N SER A 210 -12.41 -12.27 -1.72
CA SER A 210 -13.48 -11.79 -0.83
C SER A 210 -12.95 -11.22 0.49
N PHE A 211 -13.72 -10.29 1.04
CA PHE A 211 -13.43 -9.59 2.29
C PHE A 211 -14.56 -9.80 3.29
N LYS A 212 -14.19 -10.01 4.56
CA LYS A 212 -15.15 -9.97 5.66
C LYS A 212 -15.52 -8.51 5.89
N VAL A 213 -16.80 -8.21 5.99
CA VAL A 213 -17.28 -6.88 6.34
C VAL A 213 -17.33 -6.80 7.87
N TYR A 214 -16.56 -5.87 8.42
CA TYR A 214 -16.56 -5.57 9.85
C TYR A 214 -17.22 -4.22 10.05
N SER A 215 -18.31 -4.22 10.80
CA SER A 215 -19.08 -3.03 11.22
C SER A 215 -19.10 -2.93 12.73
#